data_AF-A0A6N6WTM6-F1
#
_entry.id   AF-A0A6N6WTM6-F1
#
_cell.length_a   1.000
_cell.length_b   1.000
_cell.length_c   1.000
_cell.angle_alpha   90.00
_cell.angle_beta   90.00
_cell.angle_gamma   90.00
#
_symmetry.space_group_name_H-M   'P 1'
#
loop_
_entity.id
_entity.type
_entity.pdbx_description
1 polymer ?
#
loop_
_entity_poly.entity_id
_entity_poly.type
_entity_poly.pdbx_seq_one_letter_code
_entity_poly.pdbx_strand_id
1 'polypeptide(L)' 'VVLTINNDPLLVFGNYHNGKIACFMSDCSPHWGTQQFMSWPFYTALWVNILTHIAR' A
#
# COMPACT_ATOMS: atom_id res chain seq x y z
N VAL A 1 0.67 0.83 11.56
CA VAL A 1 0.44 1.85 10.50
C VAL A 1 1.79 2.31 10.02
N VAL A 2 2.03 2.38 8.71
CA VAL A 2 3.33 2.82 8.13
C VAL A 2 3.20 4.05 7.25
N LEU A 3 2.02 4.33 6.69
CA LEU A 3 1.72 5.57 5.98
C LEU A 3 0.38 6.11 6.47
N THR A 4 0.25 7.43 6.47
CA THR A 4 -0.99 8.15 6.79
C THR A 4 -1.34 9.12 5.66
N ILE A 5 -2.63 9.38 5.48
CA ILE A 5 -3.16 10.43 4.62
C ILE A 5 -4.23 11.18 5.41
N ASN A 6 -4.15 12.52 5.45
CA ASN A 6 -5.10 13.34 6.21
C ASN A 6 -5.28 12.90 7.69
N ASN A 7 -4.18 12.50 8.36
CA ASN A 7 -4.16 11.94 9.71
C ASN A 7 -4.86 10.57 9.91
N ASP A 8 -5.39 9.98 8.83
CA ASP A 8 -5.94 8.63 8.83
C ASP A 8 -4.94 7.60 8.27
N PRO A 9 -5.07 6.30 8.60
CA PRO A 9 -4.18 5.26 8.07
C PRO A 9 -4.31 5.10 6.55
N LEU A 10 -3.18 5.14 5.84
CA LEU A 10 -3.10 4.88 4.39
C LEU A 10 -2.57 3.48 4.09
N LEU A 11 -1.49 3.06 4.75
CA LEU A 11 -0.93 1.71 4.61
C LEU A 11 -0.73 1.10 5.99
N VAL A 12 -1.30 -0.08 6.18
CA VAL A 12 -1.27 -0.83 7.44
C VAL A 12 -0.82 -2.26 7.16
N PHE A 13 0.14 -2.74 7.95
CA PHE A 13 0.49 -4.16 8.02
C PHE A 13 -0.06 -4.77 9.30
N GLY A 14 -0.37 -6.06 9.25
CA GLY A 14 -0.83 -6.84 10.39
C GLY A 14 -0.59 -8.34 10.20
N ASN A 15 -1.06 -9.13 11.16
CA ASN A 15 -0.96 -10.58 11.14
C ASN A 15 -2.32 -11.22 11.41
N TYR A 16 -2.54 -12.39 10.82
CA TYR A 16 -3.68 -13.25 11.14
C TYR A 16 -3.21 -14.70 11.23
N HIS A 17 -3.19 -15.24 12.45
CA HIS A 17 -2.44 -16.46 12.78
C HIS A 17 -0.99 -16.36 12.28
N ASN A 18 -0.54 -17.31 11.46
CA ASN A 18 0.79 -17.31 10.85
C ASN A 18 0.87 -16.51 9.54
N GLY A 19 -0.24 -15.90 9.09
CA GLY A 19 -0.29 -15.10 7.87
C GLY A 19 0.07 -13.63 8.12
N LYS A 20 0.57 -12.96 7.08
CA LYS A 20 0.80 -11.51 7.05
C LYS A 20 -0.26 -10.84 6.18
N ILE A 21 -0.68 -9.64 6.57
CA ILE A 21 -1.73 -8.86 5.92
C ILE A 21 -1.20 -7.45 5.63
N ALA A 22 -1.63 -6.88 4.50
CA ALA A 22 -1.49 -5.47 4.19
C ALA A 22 -2.83 -4.88 3.73
N CYS A 23 -3.12 -3.65 4.14
CA CYS A 23 -4.25 -2.86 3.63
C CYS A 23 -3.75 -1.49 3.16
N PHE A 24 -4.02 -1.15 1.90
CA PHE A 24 -3.80 0.17 1.32
C PHE A 24 -5.16 0.85 1.09
N MET A 25 -5.37 2.03 1.68
CA MET A 25 -6.70 2.66 1.84
C MET A 25 -7.05 3.70 0.76
N SER A 26 -6.20 3.85 -0.24
CA SER A 26 -6.52 4.59 -1.47
C SER A 26 -6.60 3.62 -2.65
N ASP A 27 -6.67 4.11 -3.87
CA ASP A 27 -6.80 3.27 -5.06
C ASP A 27 -5.44 3.10 -5.76
N CYS A 28 -5.24 1.94 -6.39
CA CYS A 28 -4.11 1.70 -7.29
C CYS A 28 -4.35 2.27 -8.70
N SER A 29 -5.50 2.88 -8.94
CA SER A 29 -5.92 3.35 -10.25
C SER A 29 -6.86 4.58 -10.17
N PRO A 30 -7.20 5.22 -11.29
CA PRO A 30 -8.06 6.40 -11.28
C PRO A 30 -9.45 6.13 -10.70
N HIS A 31 -10.09 7.09 -10.04
CA HIS A 31 -9.71 8.50 -9.95
C HIS A 31 -8.92 8.88 -8.67
N TRP A 32 -8.86 8.01 -7.66
CA TRP A 32 -8.08 8.28 -6.43
C TRP A 32 -6.58 8.06 -6.63
N GLY A 33 -6.20 7.04 -7.41
CA GLY A 33 -4.85 6.88 -7.92
C GLY A 33 -4.58 7.90 -9.01
N THR A 34 -4.02 9.04 -8.62
CA THR A 34 -3.73 10.15 -9.55
C THR A 34 -2.68 9.73 -10.59
N GLN A 35 -2.66 10.42 -11.73
CA GLN A 35 -1.60 10.24 -12.73
C GLN A 35 -0.20 10.50 -12.15
N GLN A 36 -0.09 11.42 -11.19
CA GLN A 36 1.15 11.69 -10.46
C GLN A 36 1.58 10.48 -9.61
N PHE A 37 0.64 9.82 -8.93
CA PHE A 37 0.92 8.62 -8.16
C PHE A 37 1.35 7.45 -9.06
N MET A 38 0.61 7.20 -10.14
CA MET A 38 0.93 6.14 -11.09
C MET A 38 2.26 6.36 -11.83
N SER A 39 2.63 7.63 -12.07
CA SER A 39 3.91 8.00 -12.70
C SER A 39 5.05 8.17 -11.70
N TRP A 40 4.80 7.96 -10.40
CA TRP A 40 5.82 8.11 -9.37
C TRP A 40 6.92 7.05 -9.54
N PRO A 41 8.22 7.39 -9.50
CA PRO A 41 9.30 6.43 -9.73
C PRO A 41 9.29 5.20 -8.81
N PHE A 42 8.64 5.31 -7.64
CA PHE A 42 8.54 4.22 -6.68
C PHE A 42 7.19 3.49 -6.73
N TYR A 43 6.29 3.79 -7.69
CA TYR A 43 4.98 3.15 -7.81
C TYR A 43 5.11 1.62 -7.89
N THR A 44 5.94 1.12 -8.80
CA THR A 44 6.21 -0.32 -8.93
C THR A 44 6.86 -0.88 -7.66
N ALA A 45 7.87 -0.20 -7.11
CA ALA A 45 8.58 -0.65 -5.93
C ALA A 45 7.66 -0.74 -4.70
N LEU A 46 6.73 0.20 -4.52
CA LEU A 46 5.74 0.20 -3.44
C LEU A 46 4.93 -1.09 -3.48
N TRP A 47 4.33 -1.42 -4.62
CA TRP A 47 3.48 -2.60 -4.75
C TRP A 47 4.25 -3.91 -4.63
N VAL A 48 5.42 -4.02 -5.28
CA VAL A 48 6.29 -5.18 -5.17
C VAL A 48 6.70 -5.40 -3.72
N ASN A 49 7.13 -4.35 -3.02
CA ASN A 49 7.55 -4.46 -1.62
C ASN A 49 6.40 -4.83 -0.69
N ILE A 50 5.19 -4.30 -0.91
CA ILE A 50 4.00 -4.71 -0.15
C ILE A 50 3.77 -6.22 -0.34
N LEU A 51 3.76 -6.71 -1.58
CA LEU A 51 3.54 -8.12 -1.90
C LEU A 51 4.64 -9.02 -1.34
N THR A 52 5.91 -8.66 -1.53
CA THR A 52 7.06 -9.38 -0.97
C THR A 52 7.00 -9.42 0.55
N HIS A 53 6.57 -8.33 1.20
CA HIS A 53 6.46 -8.28 2.66
C HIS A 53 5.42 -9.27 3.19
N ILE A 54 4.27 -9.42 2.52
CA ILE A 54 3.17 -10.30 2.95
C ILE A 54 3.23 -11.72 2.39
N ALA A 55 4.17 -12.00 1.50
CA ALA A 55 4.40 -13.35 0.99
C ALA A 55 4.75 -14.34 2.11
N ARG A 56 4.48 -15.62 1.86
CA ARG A 56 4.76 -16.74 2.78
C ARG A 56 6.25 -16.99 2.93
#